data_AF-A0A6N3CNR7-F1
#
_entry.id   AF-A0A6N3CNR7-F1
#
_cell.length_a   1.000
_cell.length_b   1.000
_cell.length_c   1.000
_cell.angle_alpha   90.00
_cell.angle_beta   90.00
_cell.angle_gamma   90.00
#
_symmetry.space_group_name_H-M   'P 1'
#
loop_
_entity.id
_entity.type
_entity.pdbx_description
1 polymer ?
#
loop_
_entity_poly.entity_id
_entity_poly.type
_entity_poly.pdbx_seq_one_letter_code
_entity_poly.pdbx_strand_id
1 'polypeptide(L)'
;MTRVNNPFITSGYISADYFCDREIESKQLIREIVNGNNLAIISTRRMGKTGLIQHCFHSKELSKEYYTFFVDIYATKSLRDFIFSLSKVILESLKPFGKKAVEIFINSVLSLQAGISYDFTGTPSFNIQLGDIQNSMATLEEIFKYLAKADKPCIVAIDEFQQITNYSEKNVEALLRTHIQHCNNAQFIFAGSQRHTMGNMFLSASRPFYQSVSMMHLESIAIEKYIDFVRNHFKKADRTITPETIRIVYEKFDGVTWYVQKTLNVLFAFTPVGATCDESIVEPAIASVVDSYRFNYQETLFRLPERQKELLVAIAKEGNAKSITSGEFVKRYSLTSPSSVQAAAKGLLEKDFITLFNGSYSIYDKFFEIWLRENY
;
A
#
# COMPACT_ATOMS: atom_id res chain seq x y z
N MET A 1 -19.60 -17.74 0.87
CA MET A 1 -18.14 -17.82 1.06
C MET A 1 -17.48 -17.71 -0.29
N THR A 2 -16.47 -16.83 -0.43
CA THR A 2 -15.70 -16.70 -1.68
C THR A 2 -14.85 -17.95 -1.87
N ARG A 3 -14.95 -18.60 -3.03
CA ARG A 3 -14.14 -19.78 -3.35
C ARG A 3 -12.69 -19.34 -3.62
N VAL A 4 -11.75 -19.81 -2.82
CA VAL A 4 -10.32 -19.52 -2.97
C VAL A 4 -9.63 -20.78 -3.51
N ASN A 5 -9.13 -20.72 -4.74
CA ASN A 5 -8.44 -21.85 -5.37
C ASN A 5 -6.95 -21.90 -5.05
N ASN A 6 -6.33 -20.74 -4.78
CA ASN A 6 -4.93 -20.63 -4.40
C ASN A 6 -4.85 -19.82 -3.09
N PRO A 7 -4.29 -20.39 -2.00
CA PRO A 7 -4.30 -19.75 -0.70
C PRO A 7 -3.30 -18.59 -0.58
N PHE A 8 -2.38 -18.43 -1.53
CA PHE A 8 -1.40 -17.35 -1.55
C PHE A 8 -1.95 -16.16 -2.33
N ILE A 9 -2.60 -15.23 -1.62
CA ILE A 9 -3.35 -14.14 -2.23
C ILE A 9 -2.43 -13.03 -2.72
N THR A 10 -2.56 -12.67 -3.99
CA THR A 10 -1.75 -11.62 -4.63
C THR A 10 -2.49 -10.29 -4.79
N SER A 11 -3.77 -10.23 -4.41
CA SER A 11 -4.63 -9.04 -4.56
C SER A 11 -5.65 -8.91 -3.42
N GLY A 12 -5.55 -7.83 -2.65
CA GLY A 12 -6.51 -7.49 -1.59
C GLY A 12 -6.52 -8.46 -0.41
N TYR A 13 -7.32 -8.12 0.61
CA TYR A 13 -7.63 -9.00 1.72
C TYR A 13 -8.87 -9.84 1.42
N ILE A 14 -8.85 -11.13 1.79
CA ILE A 14 -10.01 -12.03 1.65
C ILE A 14 -10.54 -12.46 3.02
N SER A 15 -9.68 -13.04 3.85
CA SER A 15 -10.04 -13.50 5.20
C SER A 15 -8.80 -13.76 6.04
N ALA A 16 -8.99 -13.93 7.35
CA ALA A 16 -7.93 -14.24 8.29
C ALA A 16 -7.18 -15.55 7.94
N ASP A 17 -7.87 -16.53 7.35
CA ASP A 17 -7.27 -17.83 6.99
C ASP A 17 -6.11 -17.69 6.00
N TYR A 18 -6.16 -16.67 5.13
CA TYR A 18 -5.15 -16.42 4.09
C TYR A 18 -4.23 -15.24 4.42
N PHE A 19 -4.28 -14.73 5.66
CA PHE A 19 -3.46 -13.62 6.13
C PHE A 19 -2.32 -14.15 7.00
N CYS A 20 -1.09 -14.09 6.49
CA CYS A 20 0.07 -14.64 7.19
C CYS A 20 0.53 -13.73 8.34
N ASP A 21 0.50 -14.25 9.56
CA ASP A 21 1.06 -13.65 10.77
C ASP A 21 0.54 -12.22 11.05
N ARG A 22 1.40 -11.30 11.53
CA ARG A 22 1.06 -9.94 11.98
C ARG A 22 0.22 -9.87 13.26
N GLU A 23 0.29 -10.87 14.12
CA GLU A 23 -0.50 -10.89 15.36
C GLU A 23 -0.13 -9.75 16.31
N ILE A 24 1.17 -9.43 16.43
CA ILE A 24 1.67 -8.37 17.32
C ILE A 24 1.22 -7.01 16.78
N GLU A 25 1.41 -6.77 15.49
CA GLU A 25 1.03 -5.53 14.83
C GLU A 25 -0.48 -5.34 14.83
N SER A 26 -1.27 -6.41 14.64
CA SER A 26 -2.74 -6.36 14.73
C SER A 26 -3.19 -5.99 16.15
N LYS A 27 -2.63 -6.64 17.17
CA LYS A 27 -2.91 -6.32 18.58
C LYS A 27 -2.53 -4.88 18.92
N GLN A 28 -1.38 -4.41 18.46
CA GLN A 28 -0.95 -3.04 18.69
C GLN A 28 -1.90 -2.05 17.99
N LEU A 29 -2.25 -2.29 16.72
CA LEU A 29 -3.16 -1.42 15.96
C LEU A 29 -4.51 -1.30 16.67
N ILE A 30 -5.14 -2.44 16.99
CA ILE A 30 -6.43 -2.47 17.68
C ILE A 30 -6.32 -1.75 19.03
N ARG A 31 -5.26 -2.02 19.81
CA ARG A 31 -5.04 -1.38 21.11
C ARG A 31 -4.93 0.14 21.00
N GLU A 32 -4.17 0.68 20.04
CA GLU A 32 -4.06 2.13 19.87
C GLU A 32 -5.42 2.75 19.54
N ILE A 33 -6.16 2.15 18.60
CA ILE A 33 -7.48 2.66 18.18
C ILE A 33 -8.51 2.60 19.33
N VAL A 34 -8.59 1.47 20.04
CA VAL A 34 -9.53 1.30 21.15
C VAL A 34 -9.21 2.24 22.31
N ASN A 35 -7.92 2.58 22.52
CA ASN A 35 -7.51 3.59 23.50
C ASN A 35 -7.69 5.04 23.01
N GLY A 36 -8.30 5.25 21.83
CA GLY A 36 -8.60 6.58 21.29
C GLY A 36 -7.41 7.27 20.60
N ASN A 37 -6.30 6.57 20.37
CA ASN A 37 -5.14 7.13 19.69
C ASN A 37 -5.28 7.07 18.17
N ASN A 38 -4.79 8.09 17.49
CA ASN A 38 -4.50 8.01 16.05
C ASN A 38 -3.20 7.25 15.83
N LEU A 39 -3.09 6.53 14.71
CA LEU A 39 -1.94 5.67 14.40
C LEU A 39 -1.34 6.04 13.04
N ALA A 40 -0.02 6.11 12.94
CA ALA A 40 0.69 6.11 11.66
C ALA A 40 1.39 4.77 11.43
N ILE A 41 1.09 4.12 10.30
CA ILE A 41 1.69 2.86 9.88
C ILE A 41 2.67 3.12 8.73
N ILE A 42 3.95 2.92 9.00
CA ILE A 42 5.03 3.23 8.06
C ILE A 42 5.77 1.94 7.70
N SER A 43 5.93 1.68 6.41
CA SER A 43 6.79 0.58 5.94
C SER A 43 7.19 0.81 4.50
N THR A 44 8.18 0.07 4.01
CA THR A 44 8.46 0.04 2.57
C THR A 44 7.21 -0.43 1.80
N ARG A 45 7.16 -0.14 0.50
CA ARG A 45 6.08 -0.62 -0.36
C ARG A 45 6.01 -2.15 -0.32
N ARG A 46 4.83 -2.70 -0.59
CA ARG A 46 4.60 -4.16 -0.74
C ARG A 46 4.79 -5.00 0.54
N MET A 47 4.85 -4.37 1.73
CA MET A 47 4.94 -5.04 3.05
C MET A 47 3.62 -5.51 3.66
N GLY A 48 2.48 -5.24 3.02
CA GLY A 48 1.17 -5.70 3.48
C GLY A 48 0.41 -4.77 4.43
N LYS A 49 0.71 -3.45 4.45
CA LYS A 49 -0.02 -2.44 5.26
C LYS A 49 -1.53 -2.50 5.06
N THR A 50 -1.97 -2.44 3.81
CA THR A 50 -3.38 -2.48 3.42
C THR A 50 -4.05 -3.75 3.93
N GLY A 51 -3.38 -4.90 3.79
CA GLY A 51 -3.86 -6.18 4.30
C GLY A 51 -4.00 -6.21 5.83
N LEU A 52 -3.03 -5.64 6.56
CA LEU A 52 -3.08 -5.51 8.02
C LEU A 52 -4.27 -4.66 8.49
N ILE A 53 -4.47 -3.49 7.87
CA ILE A 53 -5.58 -2.59 8.24
C ILE A 53 -6.92 -3.28 7.97
N GLN A 54 -7.08 -3.87 6.77
CA GLN A 54 -8.29 -4.60 6.41
C GLN A 54 -8.52 -5.79 7.34
N HIS A 55 -7.48 -6.54 7.70
CA HIS A 55 -7.57 -7.64 8.66
C HIS A 55 -8.11 -7.16 10.01
N CYS A 56 -7.57 -6.05 10.54
CA CYS A 56 -8.02 -5.47 11.81
C CYS A 56 -9.47 -4.95 11.71
N PHE A 57 -9.88 -4.35 10.60
CA PHE A 57 -11.26 -3.90 10.41
C PHE A 57 -12.27 -5.05 10.47
N HIS A 58 -11.87 -6.25 10.07
CA HIS A 58 -12.70 -7.46 10.15
C HIS A 58 -12.59 -8.19 11.50
N SER A 59 -11.78 -7.70 12.45
CA SER A 59 -11.72 -8.25 13.81
C SER A 59 -13.06 -8.07 14.52
N LYS A 60 -13.37 -8.95 15.48
CA LYS A 60 -14.63 -8.86 16.23
C LYS A 60 -14.68 -7.60 17.10
N GLU A 61 -13.54 -7.15 17.60
CA GLU A 61 -13.41 -5.93 18.37
C GLU A 61 -13.83 -4.70 17.55
N LEU A 62 -13.31 -4.55 16.33
CA LEU A 62 -13.58 -3.34 15.54
C LEU A 62 -14.90 -3.41 14.73
N SER A 63 -15.17 -4.54 14.07
CA SER A 63 -16.31 -4.65 13.12
C SER A 63 -17.69 -4.48 13.74
N LYS A 64 -17.84 -4.72 15.05
CA LYS A 64 -19.12 -4.58 15.75
C LYS A 64 -19.38 -3.16 16.25
N GLU A 65 -18.33 -2.54 16.78
CA GLU A 65 -18.43 -1.28 17.52
C GLU A 65 -18.19 -0.05 16.64
N TYR A 66 -17.45 -0.19 15.53
CA TYR A 66 -17.01 0.93 14.71
C TYR A 66 -17.59 0.89 13.29
N TYR A 67 -17.80 2.07 12.70
CA TYR A 67 -17.78 2.20 11.25
C TYR A 67 -16.34 2.32 10.77
N THR A 68 -15.95 1.47 9.82
CA THR A 68 -14.58 1.44 9.29
C THR A 68 -14.55 1.93 7.85
N PHE A 69 -13.71 2.92 7.57
CA PHE A 69 -13.54 3.51 6.25
C PHE A 69 -12.08 3.38 5.82
N PHE A 70 -11.83 2.78 4.65
CA PHE A 70 -10.49 2.65 4.07
C PHE A 70 -10.43 3.44 2.77
N VAL A 71 -9.66 4.52 2.74
CA VAL A 71 -9.49 5.37 1.56
C VAL A 71 -8.02 5.36 1.11
N ASP A 72 -7.79 4.92 -0.12
CA ASP A 72 -6.50 5.07 -0.80
C ASP A 72 -6.52 6.40 -1.57
N ILE A 73 -5.56 7.27 -1.28
CA ILE A 73 -5.48 8.60 -1.89
C ILE A 73 -4.35 8.73 -2.90
N TYR A 74 -3.65 7.65 -3.27
CA TYR A 74 -2.50 7.69 -4.17
C TYR A 74 -2.79 8.42 -5.50
N ALA A 75 -3.97 8.21 -6.09
CA ALA A 75 -4.35 8.80 -7.37
C ALA A 75 -4.86 10.25 -7.29
N THR A 76 -5.06 10.79 -6.10
CA THR A 76 -5.62 12.13 -5.88
C THR A 76 -4.55 13.22 -6.11
N LYS A 77 -4.96 14.38 -6.65
CA LYS A 77 -4.05 15.48 -7.00
C LYS A 77 -4.43 16.82 -6.35
N SER A 78 -5.57 16.87 -5.68
CA SER A 78 -6.11 18.07 -5.06
C SER A 78 -6.94 17.71 -3.82
N LEU A 79 -7.22 18.72 -2.98
CA LEU A 79 -8.14 18.58 -1.86
C LEU A 79 -9.54 18.15 -2.32
N ARG A 80 -9.97 18.62 -3.49
CA ARG A 80 -11.24 18.23 -4.11
C ARG A 80 -11.27 16.72 -4.42
N ASP A 81 -10.20 16.17 -4.98
CA ASP A 81 -10.10 14.74 -5.27
C ASP A 81 -10.10 13.90 -3.99
N PHE A 82 -9.43 14.38 -2.94
CA PHE A 82 -9.44 13.75 -1.62
C PHE A 82 -10.86 13.66 -1.06
N ILE A 83 -11.57 14.79 -1.02
CA ILE A 83 -12.94 14.88 -0.51
C ILE A 83 -13.86 13.94 -1.29
N PHE A 84 -13.72 13.93 -2.62
CA PHE A 84 -14.48 13.05 -3.48
C PHE A 84 -14.24 11.57 -3.13
N SER A 85 -12.97 11.17 -3.03
CA SER A 85 -12.59 9.79 -2.69
C SER A 85 -13.10 9.38 -1.31
N LEU A 86 -12.91 10.24 -0.30
CA LEU A 86 -13.37 10.01 1.06
C LEU A 86 -14.91 9.87 1.13
N SER A 87 -15.64 10.78 0.48
CA SER A 87 -17.11 10.75 0.46
C SER A 87 -17.64 9.47 -0.17
N LYS A 88 -17.03 9.05 -1.28
CA LYS A 88 -17.36 7.80 -1.96
C LYS A 88 -17.13 6.59 -1.06
N VAL A 89 -15.98 6.53 -0.38
CA VAL A 89 -15.65 5.42 0.55
C VAL A 89 -16.63 5.37 1.72
N ILE A 90 -16.92 6.52 2.35
CA ILE A 90 -17.86 6.59 3.48
C ILE A 90 -19.21 6.04 3.04
N LEU A 91 -19.73 6.51 1.92
CA LEU A 91 -21.01 6.06 1.41
C LEU A 91 -21.06 4.56 1.12
N GLU A 92 -20.13 4.04 0.33
CA GLU A 92 -20.10 2.61 -0.03
C GLU A 92 -20.00 1.73 1.22
N SER A 93 -19.25 2.18 2.22
CA SER A 93 -19.09 1.47 3.49
C SER A 93 -20.33 1.51 4.38
N LEU A 94 -21.21 2.52 4.22
CA LEU A 94 -22.47 2.64 4.96
C LEU A 94 -23.62 1.84 4.34
N LYS A 95 -23.58 1.52 3.04
CA LYS A 95 -24.65 0.77 2.36
C LYS A 95 -25.06 -0.53 3.08
N PRO A 96 -24.12 -1.36 3.57
CA PRO A 96 -24.47 -2.59 4.30
C PRO A 96 -25.24 -2.35 5.61
N PHE A 97 -25.17 -1.15 6.19
CA PHE A 97 -25.89 -0.76 7.40
C PHE A 97 -27.31 -0.22 7.11
N GLY A 98 -27.70 -0.18 5.84
CA GLY A 98 -29.05 0.14 5.39
C GLY A 98 -29.27 1.60 5.01
N LYS A 99 -30.42 1.85 4.36
CA LYS A 99 -30.78 3.15 3.76
C LYS A 99 -30.68 4.33 4.75
N LYS A 100 -31.08 4.14 6.01
CA LYS A 100 -31.05 5.19 7.03
C LYS A 100 -29.61 5.68 7.32
N ALA A 101 -28.63 4.77 7.38
CA ALA A 101 -27.24 5.14 7.62
C ALA A 101 -26.68 6.01 6.49
N VAL A 102 -27.02 5.64 5.24
CA VAL A 102 -26.67 6.40 4.03
C VAL A 102 -27.34 7.78 4.01
N GLU A 103 -28.64 7.84 4.34
CA GLU A 103 -29.39 9.11 4.40
C GLU A 103 -28.85 10.08 5.46
N ILE A 104 -28.43 9.58 6.63
CA ILE A 104 -27.82 10.42 7.67
C ILE A 104 -26.54 11.08 7.15
N PHE A 105 -25.68 10.33 6.45
CA PHE A 105 -24.48 10.88 5.84
C PHE A 105 -24.82 11.93 4.77
N ILE A 106 -25.72 11.59 3.85
CA ILE A 106 -26.21 12.49 2.80
C ILE A 106 -26.74 13.81 3.35
N ASN A 107 -27.56 13.75 4.40
CA ASN A 107 -28.17 14.93 5.01
C ASN A 107 -27.17 15.74 5.83
N SER A 108 -26.00 15.16 6.16
CA SER A 108 -24.91 15.85 6.84
C SER A 108 -23.97 16.57 5.87
N VAL A 109 -23.91 16.13 4.61
CA VAL A 109 -23.05 16.71 3.57
C VAL A 109 -23.89 17.39 2.48
N LEU A 110 -24.55 18.48 2.89
CA LEU A 110 -25.46 19.27 2.05
C LEU A 110 -24.79 19.77 0.78
N SER A 111 -23.48 20.08 0.84
CA SER A 111 -22.73 20.56 -0.31
C SER A 111 -22.64 19.54 -1.45
N LEU A 112 -22.85 18.25 -1.16
CA LEU A 112 -22.83 17.16 -2.14
C LEU A 112 -24.24 16.74 -2.61
N GLN A 113 -25.32 17.31 -2.06
CA GLN A 113 -26.68 16.85 -2.34
C GLN A 113 -27.08 16.92 -3.82
N ALA A 114 -26.51 17.86 -4.58
CA ALA A 114 -26.77 18.00 -6.01
C ALA A 114 -26.35 16.75 -6.82
N GLY A 115 -25.40 15.95 -6.31
CA GLY A 115 -24.92 14.71 -6.94
C GLY A 115 -25.68 13.44 -6.54
N ILE A 116 -26.81 13.57 -5.84
CA ILE A 116 -27.57 12.42 -5.32
C ILE A 116 -28.63 12.00 -6.32
N SER A 117 -28.60 10.71 -6.67
CA SER A 117 -29.65 10.02 -7.42
C SER A 117 -30.26 8.93 -6.55
N TYR A 118 -31.36 8.33 -7.00
CA TYR A 118 -31.96 7.18 -6.35
C TYR A 118 -31.96 6.03 -7.35
N ASP A 119 -31.52 4.86 -6.88
CA ASP A 119 -31.62 3.65 -7.69
C ASP A 119 -33.08 3.16 -7.79
N PHE A 120 -33.29 2.11 -8.59
CA PHE A 120 -34.61 1.51 -8.77
C PHE A 120 -35.23 0.95 -7.49
N THR A 121 -34.44 0.74 -6.43
CA THR A 121 -34.91 0.28 -5.11
C THR A 121 -35.25 1.45 -4.17
N GLY A 122 -35.11 2.68 -4.64
CA GLY A 122 -35.27 3.89 -3.84
C GLY A 122 -34.15 4.08 -2.80
N THR A 123 -33.03 3.38 -2.95
CA THR A 123 -31.83 3.60 -2.15
C THR A 123 -31.08 4.79 -2.74
N PRO A 124 -30.66 5.78 -1.92
CA PRO A 124 -29.84 6.86 -2.42
C PRO A 124 -28.55 6.31 -3.05
N SER A 125 -28.38 6.54 -4.34
CA SER A 125 -27.17 6.24 -5.10
C SER A 125 -26.44 7.54 -5.38
N PHE A 126 -25.21 7.63 -4.89
CA PHE A 126 -24.43 8.84 -5.04
C PHE A 126 -23.71 8.83 -6.39
N ASN A 127 -24.20 9.65 -7.32
CA ASN A 127 -23.55 9.94 -8.59
C ASN A 127 -22.77 11.25 -8.47
N ILE A 128 -22.00 11.44 -7.38
CA ILE A 128 -21.11 12.62 -7.29
C ILE A 128 -20.21 12.59 -8.51
N GLN A 129 -20.19 13.71 -9.20
CA GLN A 129 -19.11 14.07 -10.08
C GLN A 129 -18.23 15.04 -9.33
N LEU A 130 -16.94 15.09 -9.67
CA LEU A 130 -16.03 16.10 -9.11
C LEU A 130 -16.68 17.49 -9.16
N GLY A 131 -17.39 17.79 -10.26
CA GLY A 131 -18.23 18.98 -10.50
C GLY A 131 -19.14 19.39 -9.33
N ASP A 132 -19.64 18.47 -8.53
CA ASP A 132 -20.59 18.77 -7.44
C ASP A 132 -19.90 19.39 -6.22
N ILE A 133 -18.59 19.17 -6.04
CA ILE A 133 -17.80 19.83 -4.99
C ILE A 133 -17.46 21.25 -5.42
N GLN A 134 -18.35 22.20 -5.13
CA GLN A 134 -18.16 23.62 -5.42
C GLN A 134 -17.31 24.32 -4.35
N ASN A 135 -17.47 23.92 -3.09
CA ASN A 135 -16.70 24.45 -1.96
C ASN A 135 -16.06 23.30 -1.15
N SER A 136 -14.80 23.00 -1.47
CA SER A 136 -14.02 21.94 -0.83
C SER A 136 -13.93 22.12 0.69
N MET A 137 -13.76 23.35 1.19
CA MET A 137 -13.59 23.61 2.63
C MET A 137 -14.88 23.29 3.41
N ALA A 138 -16.02 23.80 2.93
CA ALA A 138 -17.32 23.54 3.55
C ALA A 138 -17.66 22.03 3.50
N THR A 139 -17.39 21.39 2.37
CA THR A 139 -17.64 19.94 2.20
C THR A 139 -16.80 19.11 3.15
N LEU A 140 -15.51 19.45 3.31
CA LEU A 140 -14.64 18.78 4.28
C LEU A 140 -15.18 18.95 5.71
N GLU A 141 -15.57 20.17 6.08
CA GLU A 141 -16.14 20.46 7.40
C GLU A 141 -17.42 19.65 7.66
N GLU A 142 -18.31 19.54 6.68
CA GLU A 142 -19.52 18.73 6.73
C GLU A 142 -19.23 17.24 6.92
N ILE A 143 -18.25 16.69 6.20
CA ILE A 143 -17.81 15.29 6.37
C ILE A 143 -17.29 15.06 7.80
N PHE A 144 -16.45 15.97 8.32
CA PHE A 144 -15.94 15.84 9.69
C PHE A 144 -17.03 16.04 10.75
N LYS A 145 -18.03 16.89 10.50
CA LYS A 145 -19.23 17.01 11.35
C LYS A 145 -20.02 15.72 11.38
N TYR A 146 -20.16 15.04 10.24
CA TYR A 146 -20.78 13.72 10.18
C TYR A 146 -19.98 12.71 11.03
N LEU A 147 -18.67 12.57 10.80
CA LEU A 147 -17.83 11.62 11.54
C LEU A 147 -17.91 11.86 13.06
N ALA A 148 -17.90 13.12 13.48
CA ALA A 148 -18.01 13.51 14.88
C ALA A 148 -19.37 13.20 15.52
N LYS A 149 -20.45 13.07 14.73
CA LYS A 149 -21.84 12.86 15.19
C LYS A 149 -22.42 11.51 14.78
N ALA A 150 -21.65 10.66 14.11
CA ALA A 150 -22.10 9.33 13.70
C ALA A 150 -22.59 8.53 14.93
N ASP A 151 -23.60 7.69 14.73
CA ASP A 151 -24.22 6.89 15.79
C ASP A 151 -23.32 5.78 16.33
N LYS A 152 -22.21 5.51 15.62
CA LYS A 152 -21.10 4.68 16.07
C LYS A 152 -19.79 5.44 15.92
N PRO A 153 -18.78 5.16 16.76
CA PRO A 153 -17.43 5.64 16.55
C PRO A 153 -16.90 5.23 15.17
N CYS A 154 -16.11 6.11 14.55
CA CYS A 154 -15.56 5.88 13.21
C CYS A 154 -14.06 5.55 13.27
N ILE A 155 -13.59 4.71 12.35
CA ILE A 155 -12.17 4.53 12.06
C ILE A 155 -11.95 4.89 10.60
N VAL A 156 -11.11 5.89 10.35
CA VAL A 156 -10.76 6.35 9.00
C VAL A 156 -9.30 6.01 8.73
N ALA A 157 -9.07 4.97 7.92
CA ALA A 157 -7.75 4.66 7.40
C ALA A 157 -7.51 5.38 6.06
N ILE A 158 -6.44 6.17 6.00
CA ILE A 158 -6.01 6.89 4.80
C ILE A 158 -4.67 6.29 4.36
N ASP A 159 -4.68 5.54 3.25
CA ASP A 159 -3.48 4.95 2.65
C ASP A 159 -2.81 5.92 1.69
N GLU A 160 -1.48 5.80 1.60
CA GLU A 160 -0.60 6.76 0.93
C GLU A 160 -0.82 8.22 1.39
N PHE A 161 -0.99 8.41 2.71
CA PHE A 161 -1.33 9.70 3.32
C PHE A 161 -0.36 10.83 2.96
N GLN A 162 0.92 10.54 2.74
CA GLN A 162 1.89 11.54 2.32
C GLN A 162 1.54 12.20 0.97
N GLN A 163 0.63 11.63 0.18
CA GLN A 163 0.20 12.20 -1.10
C GLN A 163 -0.42 13.60 -0.96
N ILE A 164 -0.97 13.94 0.22
CA ILE A 164 -1.50 15.30 0.47
C ILE A 164 -0.44 16.40 0.34
N THR A 165 0.86 16.07 0.48
CA THR A 165 1.94 17.05 0.33
C THR A 165 2.17 17.46 -1.13
N ASN A 166 1.61 16.69 -2.08
CA ASN A 166 1.75 16.89 -3.51
C ASN A 166 0.52 17.57 -4.14
N TYR A 167 -0.46 17.97 -3.33
CA TYR A 167 -1.65 18.66 -3.82
C TYR A 167 -1.33 20.08 -4.27
N SER A 168 -2.14 20.59 -5.20
CA SER A 168 -1.99 21.96 -5.71
C SER A 168 -2.31 23.02 -4.66
N GLU A 169 -3.21 22.71 -3.71
CA GLU A 169 -3.57 23.59 -2.62
C GLU A 169 -2.48 23.62 -1.52
N LYS A 170 -2.19 24.83 -1.03
CA LYS A 170 -1.28 25.01 0.11
C LYS A 170 -2.01 24.66 1.43
N ASN A 171 -1.24 24.24 2.43
CA ASN A 171 -1.70 24.04 3.81
C ASN A 171 -2.75 22.93 4.02
N VAL A 172 -2.96 22.01 3.06
CA VAL A 172 -3.89 20.88 3.20
C VAL A 172 -3.60 20.05 4.46
N GLU A 173 -2.33 19.84 4.76
CA GLU A 173 -1.89 19.13 5.97
C GLU A 173 -2.35 19.83 7.27
N ALA A 174 -2.19 21.16 7.36
CA ALA A 174 -2.63 21.93 8.52
C ALA A 174 -4.16 21.96 8.64
N LEU A 175 -4.86 22.02 7.51
CA LEU A 175 -6.31 21.94 7.44
C LEU A 175 -6.81 20.59 7.99
N LEU A 176 -6.30 19.47 7.47
CA LEU A 176 -6.68 18.14 7.92
C LEU A 176 -6.35 17.94 9.41
N ARG A 177 -5.18 18.39 9.85
CA ARG A 177 -4.78 18.37 11.26
C ARG A 177 -5.82 19.05 12.16
N THR A 178 -6.32 20.21 11.72
CA THR A 178 -7.30 21.03 12.45
C THR A 178 -8.66 20.33 12.56
N HIS A 179 -9.10 19.64 11.51
CA HIS A 179 -10.35 18.86 11.58
C HIS A 179 -10.20 17.61 12.44
N ILE A 180 -9.08 16.90 12.31
CA ILE A 180 -8.83 15.63 13.01
C ILE A 180 -8.74 15.83 14.52
N GLN A 181 -8.10 16.89 15.03
CA GLN A 181 -8.05 17.14 16.49
C GLN A 181 -9.40 17.38 17.14
N HIS A 182 -10.39 17.91 16.41
CA HIS A 182 -11.70 18.23 16.95
C HIS A 182 -12.72 17.10 16.71
N CYS A 183 -12.32 16.01 16.04
CA CYS A 183 -13.19 14.89 15.71
C CYS A 183 -13.10 13.80 16.77
N ASN A 184 -13.79 13.99 17.90
CA ASN A 184 -13.65 13.12 19.07
C ASN A 184 -14.28 11.71 18.90
N ASN A 185 -15.19 11.55 17.94
CA ASN A 185 -15.88 10.28 17.66
C ASN A 185 -15.22 9.49 16.51
N ALA A 186 -13.99 9.87 16.10
CA ALA A 186 -13.27 9.17 15.05
C ALA A 186 -11.78 9.02 15.38
N GLN A 187 -11.23 7.84 15.10
CA GLN A 187 -9.79 7.59 15.11
C GLN A 187 -9.27 7.43 13.67
N PHE A 188 -8.04 7.88 13.45
CA PHE A 188 -7.42 7.93 12.13
C PHE A 188 -6.20 7.01 12.07
N ILE A 189 -6.12 6.25 10.98
CA ILE A 189 -4.94 5.46 10.63
C ILE A 189 -4.30 6.08 9.39
N PHE A 190 -3.09 6.59 9.50
CA PHE A 190 -2.32 7.15 8.39
C PHE A 190 -1.32 6.11 7.90
N ALA A 191 -1.55 5.51 6.74
CA ALA A 191 -0.64 4.54 6.14
C ALA A 191 0.15 5.18 5.00
N GLY A 192 1.42 4.80 4.87
CA GLY A 192 2.26 5.34 3.82
C GLY A 192 3.51 4.51 3.56
N SER A 193 3.97 4.53 2.31
CA SER A 193 5.14 3.77 1.88
C SER A 193 6.46 4.55 1.87
N GLN A 194 6.38 5.89 1.86
CA GLN A 194 7.54 6.78 1.90
C GLN A 194 7.97 7.04 3.34
N ARG A 195 8.84 6.17 3.88
CA ARG A 195 9.31 6.23 5.28
C ARG A 195 9.82 7.61 5.68
N HIS A 196 10.58 8.28 4.81
CA HIS A 196 11.12 9.62 5.08
C HIS A 196 10.02 10.70 5.12
N THR A 197 9.13 10.76 4.13
CA THR A 197 8.07 11.78 4.07
C THR A 197 7.08 11.62 5.22
N MET A 198 6.62 10.40 5.48
CA MET A 198 5.75 10.08 6.62
C MET A 198 6.45 10.37 7.95
N GLY A 199 7.71 9.94 8.11
CA GLY A 199 8.49 10.22 9.32
C GLY A 199 8.62 11.71 9.57
N ASN A 200 8.98 12.50 8.54
CA ASN A 200 9.08 13.95 8.65
C ASN A 200 7.74 14.60 9.05
N MET A 201 6.62 14.14 8.48
CA MET A 201 5.28 14.66 8.77
C MET A 201 4.89 14.53 10.26
N PHE A 202 5.24 13.42 10.91
CA PHE A 202 4.83 13.14 12.30
C PHE A 202 5.91 13.43 13.35
N LEU A 203 7.20 13.48 12.96
CA LEU A 203 8.33 13.62 13.89
C LEU A 203 9.06 14.97 13.80
N SER A 204 8.72 15.84 12.85
CA SER A 204 9.35 17.16 12.72
C SER A 204 8.52 18.26 13.36
N ALA A 205 9.10 19.02 14.30
CA ALA A 205 8.44 20.10 15.03
C ALA A 205 7.89 21.23 14.14
N SER A 206 8.38 21.36 12.90
CA SER A 206 7.89 22.35 11.94
C SER A 206 6.63 21.91 11.17
N ARG A 207 6.15 20.67 11.38
CA ARG A 207 5.04 20.07 10.63
C ARG A 207 3.75 20.03 11.46
N PRO A 208 2.57 20.28 10.87
CA PRO A 208 1.30 20.30 11.60
C PRO A 208 0.97 19.02 12.40
N PHE A 209 1.34 17.85 11.89
CA PHE A 209 1.08 16.55 12.54
C PHE A 209 2.15 16.13 13.56
N TYR A 210 3.09 17.01 13.92
CA TYR A 210 4.12 16.71 14.91
C TYR A 210 3.53 16.13 16.21
N GLN A 211 4.02 14.93 16.59
CA GLN A 211 3.62 14.21 17.81
C GLN A 211 2.10 13.99 17.98
N SER A 212 1.35 13.94 16.88
CA SER A 212 -0.12 13.80 16.93
C SER A 212 -0.63 12.36 16.83
N VAL A 213 0.27 11.37 16.70
CA VAL A 213 -0.06 9.96 16.44
C VAL A 213 0.90 9.02 17.18
N SER A 214 0.42 7.82 17.49
CA SER A 214 1.27 6.66 17.79
C SER A 214 1.92 6.17 16.49
N MET A 215 3.19 5.76 16.55
CA MET A 215 3.95 5.30 15.38
C MET A 215 4.09 3.78 15.38
N MET A 216 3.86 3.14 14.23
CA MET A 216 4.08 1.72 14.01
C MET A 216 4.87 1.52 12.72
N HIS A 217 5.97 0.77 12.83
CA HIS A 217 6.78 0.38 11.68
C HIS A 217 6.49 -1.07 11.33
N LEU A 218 6.16 -1.35 10.06
CA LEU A 218 6.12 -2.74 9.59
C LEU A 218 7.44 -3.12 8.95
N GLU A 219 8.01 -4.20 9.47
CA GLU A 219 9.15 -4.91 8.89
C GLU A 219 8.69 -6.19 8.20
N SER A 220 9.63 -6.97 7.67
CA SER A 220 9.35 -8.29 7.11
C SER A 220 8.83 -9.24 8.20
N ILE A 221 7.91 -10.12 7.80
CA ILE A 221 7.38 -11.18 8.68
C ILE A 221 8.48 -12.21 8.90
N ALA A 222 8.66 -12.69 10.13
CA ALA A 222 9.67 -13.70 10.43
C ALA A 222 9.53 -14.94 9.53
N ILE A 223 10.65 -15.45 9.00
CA ILE A 223 10.69 -16.59 8.09
C ILE A 223 9.95 -17.82 8.65
N GLU A 224 10.08 -18.12 9.94
CA GLU A 224 9.43 -19.28 10.55
C GLU A 224 7.90 -19.21 10.47
N LYS A 225 7.33 -17.99 10.57
CA LYS A 225 5.90 -17.77 10.41
C LYS A 225 5.43 -18.05 8.98
N TYR A 226 6.25 -17.69 7.98
CA TYR A 226 5.99 -18.08 6.60
C TYR A 226 6.09 -19.58 6.39
N ILE A 227 7.11 -20.24 6.95
CA ILE A 227 7.28 -21.70 6.82
C ILE A 227 6.03 -22.43 7.33
N ASP A 228 5.54 -22.06 8.51
CA ASP A 228 4.34 -22.66 9.09
C ASP A 228 3.08 -22.36 8.24
N PHE A 229 2.88 -21.10 7.87
CA PHE A 229 1.72 -20.66 7.09
C PHE A 229 1.64 -21.37 5.74
N VAL A 230 2.75 -21.44 5.01
CA VAL A 230 2.84 -22.01 3.68
C VAL A 230 2.66 -23.53 3.73
N ARG A 231 3.37 -24.22 4.62
CA ARG A 231 3.26 -25.69 4.74
C ARG A 231 1.86 -26.13 5.11
N ASN A 232 1.18 -25.39 5.99
CA ASN A 232 -0.20 -25.66 6.36
C ASN A 232 -1.13 -25.58 5.15
N HIS A 233 -0.98 -24.55 4.32
CA HIS A 233 -1.81 -24.36 3.12
C HIS A 233 -1.53 -25.36 2.00
N PHE A 234 -0.27 -25.74 1.78
CA PHE A 234 0.07 -26.84 0.88
C PHE A 234 -0.57 -28.14 1.35
N LYS A 235 -0.41 -28.48 2.64
CA LYS A 235 -0.97 -29.70 3.23
C LYS A 235 -2.49 -29.77 3.11
N LYS A 236 -3.21 -28.66 3.38
CA LYS A 236 -4.68 -28.58 3.23
C LYS A 236 -5.15 -28.83 1.79
N ALA A 237 -4.30 -28.63 0.80
CA ALA A 237 -4.58 -28.87 -0.61
C ALA A 237 -4.01 -30.19 -1.13
N ASP A 238 -3.63 -31.10 -0.23
CA ASP A 238 -2.98 -32.38 -0.53
C ASP A 238 -1.69 -32.21 -1.36
N ARG A 239 -0.90 -31.17 -1.05
CA ARG A 239 0.41 -30.88 -1.65
C ARG A 239 1.48 -30.78 -0.56
N THR A 240 2.73 -30.96 -0.92
CA THR A 240 3.87 -30.79 -0.01
C THR A 240 4.80 -29.70 -0.54
N ILE A 241 5.51 -29.01 0.36
CA ILE A 241 6.57 -28.06 0.03
C ILE A 241 7.68 -28.20 1.08
N THR A 242 8.94 -28.15 0.66
CA THR A 242 10.06 -28.22 1.60
C THR A 242 10.22 -26.86 2.32
N PRO A 243 10.64 -26.85 3.60
CA PRO A 243 10.97 -25.60 4.29
C PRO A 243 12.06 -24.80 3.56
N GLU A 244 12.99 -25.49 2.91
CA GLU A 244 14.11 -24.87 2.20
C GLU A 244 13.66 -24.13 0.94
N THR A 245 12.71 -24.67 0.17
CA THR A 245 12.04 -23.93 -0.94
C THR A 245 11.50 -22.58 -0.46
N ILE A 246 10.87 -22.55 0.72
CA ILE A 246 10.27 -21.33 1.28
C ILE A 246 11.37 -20.33 1.69
N ARG A 247 12.46 -20.81 2.29
CA ARG A 247 13.62 -19.98 2.66
C ARG A 247 14.27 -19.34 1.45
N ILE A 248 14.53 -20.12 0.40
CA ILE A 248 15.13 -19.60 -0.85
C ILE A 248 14.27 -18.46 -1.41
N VAL A 249 12.95 -18.64 -1.48
CA VAL A 249 12.03 -17.57 -1.95
C VAL A 249 12.07 -16.36 -1.03
N TYR A 250 12.03 -16.57 0.28
CA TYR A 250 12.04 -15.49 1.26
C TYR A 250 13.33 -14.66 1.18
N GLU A 251 14.49 -15.31 1.13
CA GLU A 251 15.81 -14.68 1.04
C GLU A 251 15.99 -13.95 -0.28
N LYS A 252 15.54 -14.52 -1.40
CA LYS A 252 15.61 -13.88 -2.73
C LYS A 252 14.91 -12.51 -2.77
N PHE A 253 13.89 -12.31 -1.95
CA PHE A 253 13.07 -11.10 -1.92
C PHE A 253 13.09 -10.36 -0.58
N ASP A 254 14.10 -10.62 0.27
CA ASP A 254 14.28 -9.94 1.57
C ASP A 254 13.02 -9.97 2.46
N GLY A 255 12.19 -11.02 2.35
CA GLY A 255 10.94 -11.16 3.09
C GLY A 255 9.83 -10.16 2.72
N VAL A 256 9.98 -9.41 1.61
CA VAL A 256 8.96 -8.49 1.12
C VAL A 256 7.69 -9.26 0.74
N THR A 257 6.62 -8.98 1.48
CA THR A 257 5.39 -9.80 1.48
C THR A 257 4.81 -10.06 0.09
N TRP A 258 4.71 -9.04 -0.77
CA TRP A 258 4.13 -9.21 -2.11
C TRP A 258 4.95 -10.16 -3.00
N TYR A 259 6.28 -10.04 -3.04
CA TYR A 259 7.10 -10.90 -3.89
C TYR A 259 7.07 -12.34 -3.38
N VAL A 260 7.16 -12.54 -2.06
CA VAL A 260 7.04 -13.86 -1.43
C VAL A 260 5.69 -14.49 -1.78
N GLN A 261 4.58 -13.78 -1.54
CA GLN A 261 3.24 -14.27 -1.87
C GLN A 261 3.04 -14.54 -3.36
N LYS A 262 3.56 -13.68 -4.24
CA LYS A 262 3.45 -13.86 -5.69
C LYS A 262 4.19 -15.10 -6.18
N THR A 263 5.40 -15.32 -5.67
CA THR A 263 6.19 -16.52 -6.01
C THR A 263 5.55 -17.78 -5.43
N LEU A 264 5.08 -17.75 -4.18
CA LEU A 264 4.35 -18.86 -3.56
C LEU A 264 3.06 -19.21 -4.30
N ASN A 265 2.34 -18.20 -4.82
CA ASN A 265 1.17 -18.40 -5.65
C ASN A 265 1.50 -19.23 -6.90
N VAL A 266 2.61 -18.91 -7.59
CA VAL A 266 3.07 -19.66 -8.77
C VAL A 266 3.58 -21.05 -8.39
N LEU A 267 4.39 -21.18 -7.33
CA LEU A 267 4.85 -22.48 -6.83
C LEU A 267 3.68 -23.40 -6.50
N PHE A 268 2.66 -22.87 -5.84
CA PHE A 268 1.44 -23.62 -5.57
C PHE A 268 0.79 -24.06 -6.87
N ALA A 269 0.60 -23.16 -7.84
CA ALA A 269 0.02 -23.51 -9.15
C ALA A 269 0.83 -24.57 -9.92
N PHE A 270 2.16 -24.55 -9.81
CA PHE A 270 3.06 -25.50 -10.45
C PHE A 270 3.12 -26.87 -9.77
N THR A 271 2.58 -26.98 -8.55
CA THR A 271 2.61 -28.22 -7.76
C THR A 271 1.28 -28.95 -7.89
N PRO A 272 1.20 -30.09 -8.59
CA PRO A 272 -0.01 -30.90 -8.64
C PRO A 272 -0.39 -31.46 -7.27
N VAL A 273 -1.66 -31.84 -7.12
CA VAL A 273 -2.12 -32.60 -5.96
C VAL A 273 -1.32 -33.91 -5.85
N GLY A 274 -0.85 -34.23 -4.64
CA GLY A 274 0.01 -35.36 -4.31
C GLY A 274 1.50 -35.12 -4.54
N ALA A 275 1.90 -34.01 -5.14
CA ALA A 275 3.29 -33.71 -5.45
C ALA A 275 3.99 -32.88 -4.36
N THR A 276 5.32 -32.84 -4.43
CA THR A 276 6.20 -32.03 -3.58
C THR A 276 6.79 -30.89 -4.39
N CYS A 277 6.65 -29.67 -3.87
CA CYS A 277 7.38 -28.50 -4.31
C CYS A 277 8.74 -28.47 -3.61
N ASP A 278 9.80 -28.71 -4.35
CA ASP A 278 11.17 -28.63 -3.88
C ASP A 278 11.91 -27.41 -4.47
N GLU A 279 13.19 -27.28 -4.16
CA GLU A 279 14.03 -26.15 -4.51
C GLU A 279 14.19 -26.01 -6.03
N SER A 280 14.07 -27.10 -6.80
CA SER A 280 14.24 -27.09 -8.26
C SER A 280 13.17 -26.29 -8.99
N ILE A 281 11.99 -26.08 -8.37
CA ILE A 281 10.86 -25.37 -8.97
C ILE A 281 10.95 -23.84 -8.73
N VAL A 282 11.82 -23.38 -7.82
CA VAL A 282 11.89 -21.96 -7.43
C VAL A 282 12.28 -21.06 -8.59
N GLU A 283 13.40 -21.33 -9.27
CA GLU A 283 13.85 -20.51 -10.40
C GLU A 283 12.85 -20.57 -11.58
N PRO A 284 12.31 -21.73 -12.00
CA PRO A 284 11.23 -21.78 -12.99
C PRO A 284 9.99 -20.94 -12.60
N ALA A 285 9.59 -20.95 -11.32
CA ALA A 285 8.46 -20.16 -10.85
C ALA A 285 8.74 -18.66 -10.90
N ILE A 286 9.93 -18.23 -10.47
CA ILE A 286 10.35 -16.82 -10.55
C ILE A 286 10.43 -16.37 -12.01
N ALA A 287 11.05 -17.16 -12.88
CA ALA A 287 11.14 -16.89 -14.30
C ALA A 287 9.74 -16.76 -14.93
N SER A 288 8.79 -17.61 -14.55
CA SER A 288 7.40 -17.49 -15.00
C SER A 288 6.72 -16.18 -14.54
N VAL A 289 6.98 -15.73 -13.31
CA VAL A 289 6.48 -14.43 -12.85
C VAL A 289 7.11 -13.30 -13.66
N VAL A 290 8.43 -13.31 -13.85
CA VAL A 290 9.16 -12.30 -14.60
C VAL A 290 8.69 -12.24 -16.05
N ASP A 291 8.55 -13.39 -16.72
CA ASP A 291 8.08 -13.48 -18.10
C ASP A 291 6.64 -12.94 -18.26
N SER A 292 5.78 -13.15 -17.25
CA SER A 292 4.42 -12.58 -17.26
C SER A 292 4.38 -11.04 -17.32
N TYR A 293 5.47 -10.38 -16.91
CA TYR A 293 5.64 -8.92 -17.00
C TYR A 293 6.54 -8.47 -18.15
N ARG A 294 7.05 -9.39 -18.98
CA ARG A 294 8.06 -9.11 -20.02
C ARG A 294 7.69 -7.94 -20.91
N PHE A 295 6.48 -7.92 -21.47
CA PHE A 295 6.05 -6.84 -22.36
C PHE A 295 6.00 -5.49 -21.64
N ASN A 296 5.51 -5.46 -20.40
CA ASN A 296 5.46 -4.25 -19.59
C ASN A 296 6.88 -3.74 -19.28
N TYR A 297 7.81 -4.64 -18.95
CA TYR A 297 9.20 -4.28 -18.69
C TYR A 297 9.92 -3.76 -19.94
N GLN A 298 9.70 -4.38 -21.10
CA GLN A 298 10.22 -3.91 -22.38
C GLN A 298 9.69 -2.52 -22.73
N GLU A 299 8.38 -2.30 -22.62
CA GLU A 299 7.76 -0.99 -22.89
C GLU A 299 8.27 0.08 -21.92
N THR A 300 8.35 -0.26 -20.64
CA THR A 300 8.85 0.62 -19.58
C THR A 300 10.30 1.03 -19.85
N LEU A 301 11.17 0.06 -20.15
CA LEU A 301 12.57 0.33 -20.48
C LEU A 301 12.68 1.13 -21.78
N PHE A 302 11.88 0.84 -22.80
CA PHE A 302 11.89 1.55 -24.07
C PHE A 302 11.58 3.05 -23.92
N ARG A 303 10.62 3.39 -23.06
CA ARG A 303 10.19 4.78 -22.78
C ARG A 303 11.19 5.59 -21.95
N LEU A 304 12.16 4.94 -21.31
CA LEU A 304 13.18 5.66 -20.55
C LEU A 304 14.14 6.40 -21.50
N PRO A 305 14.64 7.59 -21.13
CA PRO A 305 15.77 8.21 -21.81
C PRO A 305 17.01 7.30 -21.76
N GLU A 306 17.83 7.31 -22.81
CA GLU A 306 18.94 6.35 -22.96
C GLU A 306 19.91 6.33 -21.77
N ARG A 307 20.30 7.52 -21.27
CA ARG A 307 21.17 7.63 -20.09
C ARG A 307 20.55 7.07 -18.81
N GLN A 308 19.23 7.13 -18.68
CA GLN A 308 18.51 6.51 -17.57
C GLN A 308 18.49 4.99 -17.71
N LYS A 309 18.35 4.45 -18.93
CA LYS A 309 18.44 3.00 -19.18
C LYS A 309 19.83 2.46 -18.84
N GLU A 310 20.88 3.09 -19.36
CA GLU A 310 22.28 2.71 -19.12
C GLU A 310 22.58 2.62 -17.61
N LEU A 311 22.20 3.66 -16.86
CA LEU A 311 22.39 3.69 -15.42
C LEU A 311 21.53 2.65 -14.69
N LEU A 312 20.27 2.46 -15.11
CA LEU A 312 19.37 1.48 -14.50
C LEU A 312 19.91 0.06 -14.64
N VAL A 313 20.41 -0.32 -15.82
CA VAL A 313 21.06 -1.62 -16.07
C VAL A 313 22.34 -1.76 -15.24
N ALA A 314 23.14 -0.70 -15.13
CA ALA A 314 24.34 -0.71 -14.28
C ALA A 314 24.00 -0.96 -12.80
N ILE A 315 22.97 -0.29 -12.28
CA ILE A 315 22.48 -0.50 -10.91
C ILE A 315 21.93 -1.92 -10.74
N ALA A 316 21.20 -2.45 -11.73
CA ALA A 316 20.71 -3.82 -11.72
C ALA A 316 21.87 -4.81 -11.52
N LYS A 317 22.95 -4.66 -12.29
CA LYS A 317 24.11 -5.57 -12.26
C LYS A 317 24.90 -5.54 -10.96
N GLU A 318 25.05 -4.38 -10.33
CA GLU A 318 25.66 -4.28 -8.99
C GLU A 318 24.75 -4.80 -7.88
N GLY A 319 23.42 -4.65 -8.03
CA GLY A 319 22.41 -4.95 -7.01
C GLY A 319 22.34 -3.95 -5.85
N ASN A 320 23.50 -3.52 -5.34
CA ASN A 320 23.64 -2.49 -4.31
C ASN A 320 24.71 -1.46 -4.73
N ALA A 321 24.36 -0.61 -5.69
CA ALA A 321 25.28 0.31 -6.31
C ALA A 321 25.62 1.49 -5.39
N LYS A 322 26.87 1.60 -4.98
CA LYS A 322 27.39 2.75 -4.20
C LYS A 322 28.29 3.61 -5.06
N SER A 323 28.43 4.89 -4.70
CA SER A 323 29.36 5.81 -5.36
C SER A 323 29.19 5.83 -6.89
N ILE A 324 27.94 5.87 -7.38
CA ILE A 324 27.59 5.75 -8.81
C ILE A 324 28.23 6.83 -9.69
N THR A 325 28.61 7.97 -9.10
CA THR A 325 29.29 9.07 -9.79
C THR A 325 30.83 8.95 -9.77
N SER A 326 31.39 7.93 -9.12
CA SER A 326 32.84 7.72 -9.09
C SER A 326 33.38 7.40 -10.49
N GLY A 327 34.60 7.83 -10.78
CA GLY A 327 35.25 7.53 -12.07
C GLY A 327 35.38 6.03 -12.33
N GLU A 328 35.54 5.22 -11.27
CA GLU A 328 35.57 3.76 -11.36
C GLU A 328 34.22 3.19 -11.84
N PHE A 329 33.11 3.59 -11.21
CA PHE A 329 31.78 3.12 -11.58
C PHE A 329 31.41 3.55 -13.01
N VAL A 330 31.66 4.82 -13.34
CA VAL A 330 31.40 5.39 -14.67
C VAL A 330 32.19 4.63 -15.73
N LYS A 331 33.47 4.34 -15.50
CA LYS A 331 34.30 3.58 -16.43
C LYS A 331 33.88 2.12 -16.54
N ARG A 332 33.58 1.46 -15.42
CA ARG A 332 33.18 0.04 -15.36
C ARG A 332 31.95 -0.24 -16.22
N TYR A 333 30.95 0.64 -16.15
CA TYR A 333 29.70 0.50 -16.89
C TYR A 333 29.64 1.32 -18.18
N SER A 334 30.77 1.89 -18.62
CA SER A 334 30.86 2.72 -19.83
C SER A 334 29.83 3.86 -19.88
N LEU A 335 29.56 4.47 -18.73
CA LEU A 335 28.63 5.60 -18.60
C LEU A 335 29.30 6.89 -19.07
N THR A 336 28.51 7.89 -19.47
CA THR A 336 29.04 9.10 -20.14
C THR A 336 29.95 9.94 -19.25
N SER A 337 29.47 10.32 -18.07
CA SER A 337 30.18 11.20 -17.14
C SER A 337 29.50 11.17 -15.76
N PRO A 338 30.22 11.52 -14.68
CA PRO A 338 29.64 11.65 -13.35
C PRO A 338 28.41 12.57 -13.28
N SER A 339 28.43 13.69 -13.99
CA SER A 339 27.32 14.65 -14.02
C SER A 339 26.09 14.09 -14.75
N SER A 340 26.30 13.35 -15.85
CA SER A 340 25.23 12.67 -16.57
C SER A 340 24.59 11.58 -15.71
N VAL A 341 25.41 10.81 -14.97
CA VAL A 341 24.93 9.80 -14.02
C VAL A 341 24.11 10.42 -12.91
N GLN A 342 24.55 11.54 -12.34
CA GLN A 342 23.80 12.24 -11.30
C GLN A 342 22.42 12.72 -11.79
N ALA A 343 22.36 13.30 -13.00
CA ALA A 343 21.10 13.74 -13.60
C ALA A 343 20.17 12.54 -13.91
N ALA A 344 20.72 11.44 -14.43
CA ALA A 344 19.97 10.21 -14.68
C ALA A 344 19.41 9.61 -13.38
N ALA A 345 20.23 9.54 -12.32
CA ALA A 345 19.83 9.03 -11.01
C ALA A 345 18.68 9.85 -10.42
N LYS A 346 18.75 11.19 -10.51
CA LYS A 346 17.66 12.08 -10.06
C LYS A 346 16.35 11.76 -10.77
N GLY A 347 16.37 11.64 -12.10
CA GLY A 347 15.16 11.32 -12.87
C GLY A 347 14.64 9.90 -12.63
N LEU A 348 15.49 8.93 -12.32
CA LEU A 348 15.07 7.58 -11.94
C LEU A 348 14.46 7.54 -10.53
N LEU A 349 15.00 8.31 -9.57
CA LEU A 349 14.44 8.48 -8.22
C LEU A 349 13.07 9.15 -8.27
N GLU A 350 12.93 10.24 -9.05
CA GLU A 350 11.65 10.95 -9.22
C GLU A 350 10.54 10.08 -9.81
N LYS A 351 10.92 9.09 -10.63
CA LYS A 351 10.00 8.12 -11.25
C LYS A 351 9.85 6.82 -10.45
N ASP A 352 10.42 6.73 -9.24
CA ASP A 352 10.41 5.53 -8.38
C ASP A 352 11.03 4.26 -9.02
N PHE A 353 11.91 4.38 -10.02
CA PHE A 353 12.60 3.21 -10.60
C PHE A 353 13.71 2.66 -9.71
N ILE A 354 14.38 3.56 -8.98
CA ILE A 354 15.44 3.22 -8.04
C ILE A 354 15.13 3.84 -6.68
N THR A 355 15.71 3.27 -5.63
CA THR A 355 15.69 3.84 -4.28
C THR A 355 17.10 4.14 -3.82
N LEU A 356 17.25 5.10 -2.90
CA LEU A 356 18.51 5.41 -2.24
C LEU A 356 18.36 5.18 -0.74
N PHE A 357 19.10 4.21 -0.20
CA PHE A 357 19.12 3.90 1.22
C PHE A 357 20.55 3.74 1.71
N ASN A 358 20.93 4.47 2.77
CA ASN A 358 22.28 4.48 3.34
C ASN A 358 23.39 4.64 2.28
N GLY A 359 23.17 5.52 1.30
CA GLY A 359 24.13 5.79 0.22
C GLY A 359 24.21 4.71 -0.87
N SER A 360 23.35 3.69 -0.83
CA SER A 360 23.26 2.63 -1.83
C SER A 360 22.02 2.80 -2.70
N TYR A 361 22.21 2.69 -4.01
CA TYR A 361 21.15 2.67 -5.01
C TYR A 361 20.76 1.23 -5.35
N SER A 362 19.47 0.97 -5.41
CA SER A 362 18.93 -0.33 -5.82
C SER A 362 17.68 -0.15 -6.68
N ILE A 363 17.41 -1.13 -7.54
CA ILE A 363 16.15 -1.15 -8.30
C ILE A 363 15.00 -1.42 -7.33
N TYR A 364 13.96 -0.61 -7.46
CA TYR A 364 12.79 -0.71 -6.59
C TYR A 364 12.00 -2.00 -6.83
N ASP A 365 11.75 -2.36 -8.10
CA ASP A 365 11.04 -3.59 -8.45
C ASP A 365 12.01 -4.78 -8.63
N LYS A 366 11.93 -5.76 -7.73
CA LYS A 366 12.82 -6.93 -7.71
C LYS A 366 12.63 -7.87 -8.88
N PHE A 367 11.41 -8.02 -9.41
CA PHE A 367 11.20 -8.81 -10.62
C PHE A 367 11.75 -8.09 -11.84
N PHE A 368 11.63 -6.76 -11.90
CA PHE A 368 12.25 -5.98 -12.96
C PHE A 368 13.78 -6.00 -12.87
N GLU A 369 14.35 -5.98 -11.67
CA GLU A 369 15.78 -6.15 -11.43
C GLU A 369 16.30 -7.47 -12.00
N ILE A 370 15.59 -8.58 -11.72
CA ILE A 370 15.92 -9.91 -12.26
C ILE A 370 15.85 -9.89 -13.80
N TRP A 371 14.75 -9.37 -14.36
CA TRP A 371 14.59 -9.28 -15.81
C TRP A 371 15.72 -8.49 -16.49
N LEU A 372 16.14 -7.36 -15.91
CA LEU A 372 17.23 -6.56 -16.45
C LEU A 372 18.56 -7.31 -16.44
N ARG A 373 18.88 -8.02 -15.36
CA ARG A 373 20.12 -8.82 -15.25
C ARG A 373 20.18 -9.98 -16.24
N GLU A 374 19.04 -10.54 -16.60
CA GLU A 374 18.94 -11.67 -17.53
C GLU A 374 19.02 -11.24 -19.00
N ASN A 375 18.57 -10.03 -19.32
CA ASN A 375 18.43 -9.56 -20.71
C ASN A 375 19.52 -8.56 -21.15
N TYR A 376 20.31 -8.01 -20.22
CA TYR A 376 21.34 -7.01 -20.49
C TYR A 376 22.59 -7.25 -19.63
#